data_AF-A0A937V695-F1
#
_entry.id   AF-A0A937V695-F1
#
_cell.length_a   1.000
_cell.length_b   1.000
_cell.length_c   1.000
_cell.angle_alpha   90.00
_cell.angle_beta   90.00
_cell.angle_gamma   90.00
#
_symmetry.space_group_name_H-M   'P 1'
#
loop_
_entity.id
_entity.type
_entity.pdbx_description
1 polymer ?
#
loop_
_entity_poly.entity_id
_entity_poly.type
_entity_poly.pdbx_seq_one_letter_code
_entity_poly.pdbx_strand_id
1 'polypeptide(L)'
;MALTLAFVLMGAARHQSSLVPIGFHDGDSDVVGETWRCSAFGWAVDPDDVNRDLQVQVLADGVVVATTKANLPRAGLEECPEGSCSFGVPLWGLISANQEHEITVQALDEGTGAWINLSGTPKTLKCMGYPEGWHDGGKGVVSEPWQCHAAGWAVDPERRDEDVWVTIFSDGEMVAEGLASDYRDGL
;
A
#
# COMPACT_ATOMS: atom_id res chain seq x y z
N MET A 1 6.88 14.28 73.28
CA MET A 1 6.52 13.41 72.13
C MET A 1 6.43 14.33 70.92
N ALA A 2 7.51 14.47 70.16
CA ALA A 2 7.60 15.37 69.02
C ALA A 2 7.16 14.62 67.76
N LEU A 3 6.11 15.11 67.10
CA LEU A 3 5.58 14.55 65.86
C LEU A 3 6.31 15.24 64.69
N THR A 4 7.21 14.51 64.04
CA THR A 4 7.90 14.98 62.84
C THR A 4 6.94 14.83 61.65
N LEU A 5 6.44 15.95 61.12
CA LEU A 5 5.70 15.96 59.85
C LEU A 5 6.69 15.74 58.69
N ALA A 6 6.62 14.57 58.06
CA ALA A 6 7.29 14.36 56.78
C ALA A 6 6.47 14.99 55.67
N PHE A 7 6.98 16.08 55.08
CA PHE A 7 6.49 16.61 53.81
C PHE A 7 6.90 15.64 52.70
N VAL A 8 5.93 14.90 52.16
CA VAL A 8 6.11 14.20 50.88
C VAL A 8 6.03 15.27 49.79
N LEU A 9 7.18 15.64 49.24
CA LEU A 9 7.27 16.37 47.98
C LEU A 9 6.75 15.45 46.87
N MET A 10 5.45 15.55 46.56
CA MET A 10 4.91 15.08 45.29
C MET A 10 5.54 15.96 44.20
N GLY A 11 6.59 15.44 43.57
CA GLY A 11 7.14 16.03 42.36
C GLY A 11 6.04 16.06 41.32
N ALA A 12 5.60 17.27 40.94
CA ALA A 12 4.81 17.45 39.74
C ALA A 12 5.64 16.89 38.57
N ALA A 13 5.18 15.78 37.97
CA ALA A 13 5.70 15.34 36.69
C ALA A 13 5.52 16.52 35.72
N ARG A 14 6.63 17.12 35.30
CA ARG A 14 6.59 18.10 34.22
C ARG A 14 6.04 17.36 33.02
N HIS A 15 4.85 17.75 32.57
CA HIS A 15 4.39 17.44 31.23
C HIS A 15 5.35 18.18 30.30
N GLN A 16 6.43 17.52 29.90
CA GLN A 16 7.28 18.03 28.84
C GLN A 16 6.38 18.03 27.61
N SER A 17 6.23 19.17 26.96
CA SER A 17 5.51 19.25 25.69
C SER A 17 6.21 18.30 24.72
N SER A 18 5.59 17.16 24.44
CA SER A 18 6.06 16.24 23.42
C SER A 18 5.86 16.91 22.07
N LEU A 19 6.91 16.95 21.26
CA LEU A 19 6.79 17.39 19.89
C LEU A 19 6.04 16.31 19.12
N VAL A 20 5.07 16.71 18.30
CA VAL A 20 4.32 15.73 17.51
C VAL A 20 5.20 15.21 16.36
N PRO A 21 5.02 13.95 15.94
CA PRO A 21 5.61 13.43 14.72
C PRO A 21 5.38 14.34 13.52
N ILE A 22 6.43 14.49 12.72
CA ILE A 22 6.42 15.18 11.43
C ILE A 22 6.70 14.17 10.31
N GLY A 23 6.34 14.53 9.09
CA GLY A 23 6.56 13.68 7.93
C GLY A 23 5.75 14.10 6.72
N PHE A 24 5.94 13.39 5.62
CA PHE A 24 5.26 13.66 4.36
C PHE A 24 4.81 12.36 3.67
N HIS A 25 3.59 12.37 3.16
CA HIS A 25 3.04 11.35 2.27
C HIS A 25 3.46 11.67 0.81
N ASP A 26 4.57 11.07 0.38
CA ASP A 26 5.14 11.27 -0.96
C ASP A 26 4.40 10.50 -2.07
N GLY A 27 3.59 9.50 -1.69
CA GLY A 27 2.83 8.60 -2.57
C GLY A 27 2.14 9.29 -3.75
N ASP A 28 1.96 8.54 -4.85
CA ASP A 28 1.23 9.03 -6.03
C ASP A 28 -0.21 9.45 -5.68
N SER A 29 -0.80 10.30 -6.53
CA SER A 29 -2.21 10.71 -6.46
C SER A 29 -2.92 10.47 -7.78
N ASP A 30 -4.23 10.68 -7.78
CA ASP A 30 -5.12 10.59 -8.92
C ASP A 30 -5.14 9.16 -9.51
N VAL A 31 -5.17 9.03 -10.83
CA VAL A 31 -5.24 7.73 -11.50
C VAL A 31 -3.82 7.21 -11.76
N VAL A 32 -3.49 6.05 -11.21
CA VAL A 32 -2.22 5.36 -11.46
C VAL A 32 -2.45 4.11 -12.31
N GLY A 33 -1.73 4.02 -13.43
CA GLY A 33 -1.82 2.90 -14.39
C GLY A 33 -0.97 1.69 -14.01
N GLU A 34 0.12 1.92 -13.27
CA GLU A 34 1.05 0.88 -12.91
C GLU A 34 0.86 0.37 -11.48
N THR A 35 0.77 -0.95 -11.30
CA THR A 35 0.50 -1.55 -9.98
C THR A 35 1.54 -1.20 -8.91
N TRP A 36 2.81 -0.97 -9.28
CA TRP A 36 3.85 -0.55 -8.35
C TRP A 36 3.67 0.91 -7.87
N ARG A 37 2.96 1.74 -8.64
CA ARG A 37 2.56 3.11 -8.28
C ARG A 37 1.30 3.14 -7.42
N CYS A 38 0.55 2.04 -7.36
CA CYS A 38 -0.51 1.83 -6.38
C CYS A 38 0.11 1.57 -4.99
N SER A 39 0.69 2.60 -4.39
CA SER A 39 1.34 2.52 -3.09
C SER A 39 1.25 3.84 -2.31
N ALA A 40 1.21 3.73 -0.99
CA ALA A 40 1.43 4.84 -0.08
C ALA A 40 2.87 4.76 0.43
N PHE A 41 3.66 5.78 0.17
CA PHE A 41 5.04 5.87 0.65
C PHE A 41 5.37 7.28 1.08
N GLY A 42 6.42 7.42 1.89
CA GLY A 42 6.78 8.69 2.47
C GLY A 42 7.81 8.52 3.58
N TRP A 43 7.82 9.47 4.49
CA TRP A 43 8.67 9.44 5.68
C TRP A 43 7.96 10.00 6.90
N ALA A 44 8.39 9.57 8.09
CA ALA A 44 7.92 10.10 9.36
C ALA A 44 9.04 10.05 10.40
N VAL A 45 9.14 11.09 11.23
CA VAL A 45 10.11 11.22 12.32
C VAL A 45 9.44 11.87 13.52
N ASP A 46 9.82 11.44 14.72
CA ASP A 46 9.45 12.10 15.97
C ASP A 46 10.61 13.02 16.40
N PRO A 47 10.42 14.35 16.46
CA PRO A 47 11.47 15.26 16.89
C PRO A 47 11.97 15.02 18.33
N ASP A 48 11.19 14.34 19.18
CA ASP A 48 11.61 13.96 20.53
C ASP A 48 12.65 12.81 20.51
N ASP A 49 12.64 11.96 19.48
CA ASP A 49 13.63 10.89 19.25
C ASP A 49 13.76 10.54 17.76
N VAL A 50 14.66 11.25 17.07
CA VAL A 50 14.86 11.12 15.62
C VAL A 50 15.46 9.79 15.16
N ASN A 51 15.94 8.96 16.08
CA ASN A 51 16.54 7.65 15.77
C ASN A 51 15.55 6.50 15.95
N ARG A 52 14.31 6.79 16.38
CA ARG A 52 13.28 5.79 16.60
C ARG A 52 12.40 5.63 15.37
N ASP A 53 12.31 4.40 14.88
CA ASP A 53 11.35 4.03 13.84
C ASP A 53 9.91 4.22 14.36
N LEU A 54 9.11 5.06 13.69
CA LEU A 54 7.71 5.27 14.06
C LEU A 54 6.79 4.22 13.46
N GLN A 55 5.71 3.89 14.18
CA GLN A 55 4.58 3.19 13.58
C GLN A 55 3.82 4.15 12.66
N VAL A 56 3.49 3.66 11.46
CA VAL A 56 2.73 4.38 10.45
C VAL A 56 1.52 3.55 10.07
N GLN A 57 0.35 4.16 9.97
CA GLN A 57 -0.84 3.51 9.43
C GLN A 57 -1.32 4.22 8.18
N VAL A 58 -1.85 3.42 7.25
CA VAL A 58 -2.48 3.90 6.03
C VAL A 58 -3.96 3.58 6.11
N LEU A 59 -4.78 4.59 5.88
CA LEU A 59 -6.23 4.50 5.82
C LEU A 59 -6.69 4.72 4.38
N ALA A 60 -7.67 3.94 3.95
CA ALA A 60 -8.47 4.21 2.76
C ALA A 60 -9.89 4.54 3.22
N ASP A 61 -10.40 5.71 2.82
CA ASP A 61 -11.76 6.17 3.15
C ASP A 61 -12.04 6.14 4.67
N GLY A 62 -11.03 6.49 5.47
CA GLY A 62 -11.10 6.50 6.94
C GLY A 62 -10.97 5.14 7.62
N VAL A 63 -10.76 4.04 6.88
CA VAL A 63 -10.55 2.70 7.42
C VAL A 63 -9.08 2.32 7.30
N VAL A 64 -8.47 1.85 8.40
CA VAL A 64 -7.08 1.36 8.38
C VAL A 64 -6.99 0.12 7.48
N VAL A 65 -6.22 0.22 6.40
CA VAL A 65 -5.95 -0.89 5.46
C VAL A 65 -4.57 -1.52 5.68
N ALA A 66 -3.65 -0.79 6.30
CA ALA A 66 -2.32 -1.28 6.63
C ALA A 66 -1.68 -0.53 7.81
N THR A 67 -0.75 -1.22 8.48
CA THR A 67 0.16 -0.63 9.47
C THR A 67 1.57 -1.12 9.18
N THR A 68 2.55 -0.22 9.27
CA THR A 68 3.97 -0.49 8.98
C THR A 68 4.87 0.34 9.90
N LYS A 69 6.18 0.29 9.68
CA LYS A 69 7.16 1.16 10.33
C LYS A 69 7.85 2.08 9.32
N ALA A 70 8.18 3.28 9.77
CA ALA A 70 9.06 4.22 9.09
C ALA A 70 10.53 3.84 9.35
N ASN A 71 10.99 2.71 8.81
CA ASN A 71 12.32 2.15 9.07
C ASN A 71 13.16 1.89 7.80
N LEU A 72 12.68 2.35 6.65
CA LEU A 72 13.37 2.19 5.37
C LEU A 72 14.38 3.33 5.16
N PRO A 73 15.45 3.10 4.39
CA PRO A 73 16.47 4.12 4.12
C PRO A 73 15.93 5.32 3.32
N ARG A 74 16.43 6.50 3.64
CA ARG A 74 16.19 7.81 3.03
C ARG A 74 17.42 8.70 3.21
N ALA A 75 18.13 8.95 2.13
CA ALA A 75 19.25 9.89 2.17
C ALA A 75 18.77 11.33 1.97
N GLY A 76 19.46 12.30 2.58
CA GLY A 76 19.32 13.71 2.26
C GLY A 76 18.14 14.44 2.92
N LEU A 77 17.57 13.89 4.00
CA LEU A 77 16.66 14.62 4.89
C LEU A 77 17.40 15.06 6.15
N GLU A 78 17.30 16.34 6.52
CA GLU A 78 17.94 16.88 7.72
C GLU A 78 17.29 16.34 9.00
N GLU A 79 15.98 16.11 8.94
CA GLU A 79 15.15 15.58 10.03
C GLU A 79 15.42 14.09 10.30
N CYS A 80 16.13 13.41 9.39
CA CYS A 80 16.40 11.98 9.43
C CYS A 80 17.87 11.70 9.07
N PRO A 81 18.80 12.12 9.93
CA PRO A 81 20.23 12.12 9.61
C PRO A 81 20.83 10.72 9.42
N GLU A 82 20.35 9.72 10.18
CA GLU A 82 20.75 8.31 10.04
C GLU A 82 20.06 7.62 8.85
N GLY A 83 19.04 8.27 8.28
CA GLY A 83 18.35 7.84 7.07
C GLY A 83 17.31 6.73 7.25
N SER A 84 17.06 6.16 8.42
CA SER A 84 16.00 5.14 8.59
C SER A 84 14.67 5.76 9.06
N CYS A 85 13.90 6.34 8.13
CA CYS A 85 12.63 7.01 8.45
C CYS A 85 11.60 6.94 7.33
N SER A 86 11.89 6.22 6.24
CA SER A 86 10.92 6.02 5.15
C SER A 86 9.97 4.88 5.46
N PHE A 87 8.78 4.94 4.87
CA PHE A 87 7.85 3.83 4.81
C PHE A 87 7.37 3.63 3.37
N GLY A 88 6.88 2.43 3.08
CA GLY A 88 6.20 2.10 1.82
C GLY A 88 5.20 0.98 2.05
N VAL A 89 4.01 1.13 1.47
CA VAL A 89 2.91 0.16 1.56
C VAL A 89 2.32 -0.02 0.16
N PRO A 90 2.43 -1.22 -0.45
CA PRO A 90 1.68 -1.51 -1.66
C PRO A 90 0.19 -1.57 -1.31
N LEU A 91 -0.63 -0.80 -2.04
CA LEU A 91 -2.08 -0.74 -1.82
C LEU A 91 -2.86 -1.69 -2.73
N TRP A 92 -2.21 -2.25 -3.75
CA TRP A 92 -2.81 -3.25 -4.62
C TRP A 92 -3.31 -4.45 -3.83
N GLY A 93 -4.59 -4.78 -3.97
CA GLY A 93 -5.26 -5.86 -3.23
C GLY A 93 -5.65 -5.51 -1.77
N LEU A 94 -5.26 -4.33 -1.26
CA LEU A 94 -5.73 -3.80 0.02
C LEU A 94 -6.91 -2.84 -0.14
N ILE A 95 -6.99 -2.18 -1.30
CA ILE A 95 -8.12 -1.36 -1.73
C ILE A 95 -8.70 -1.92 -3.03
N SER A 96 -9.96 -1.60 -3.32
CA SER A 96 -10.60 -2.02 -4.57
C SER A 96 -9.93 -1.36 -5.78
N ALA A 97 -9.63 -2.15 -6.81
CA ALA A 97 -9.16 -1.63 -8.08
C ALA A 97 -10.27 -0.82 -8.78
N ASN A 98 -9.86 0.13 -9.61
CA ASN A 98 -10.75 0.92 -10.47
C ASN A 98 -11.80 1.78 -9.74
N GLN A 99 -11.65 1.91 -8.44
CA GLN A 99 -12.39 2.84 -7.61
C GLN A 99 -11.43 3.92 -7.10
N GLU A 100 -11.97 5.14 -6.99
CA GLU A 100 -11.27 6.25 -6.35
C GLU A 100 -11.40 6.12 -4.83
N HIS A 101 -10.28 6.26 -4.12
CA HIS A 101 -10.18 6.19 -2.66
C HIS A 101 -9.47 7.44 -2.10
N GLU A 102 -9.86 7.85 -0.89
CA GLU A 102 -9.13 8.85 -0.12
C GLU A 102 -8.09 8.17 0.78
N ILE A 103 -6.81 8.33 0.45
CA ILE A 103 -5.70 7.73 1.17
C ILE A 103 -5.15 8.71 2.21
N THR A 104 -5.26 8.33 3.48
CA THR A 104 -4.71 9.07 4.62
C THR A 104 -3.55 8.31 5.24
N VAL A 105 -2.41 8.97 5.46
CA VAL A 105 -1.28 8.38 6.19
C VAL A 105 -1.07 9.09 7.52
N GLN A 106 -0.92 8.31 8.59
CA GLN A 106 -0.70 8.79 9.94
C GLN A 106 0.52 8.14 10.58
N ALA A 107 1.22 8.89 11.44
CA ALA A 107 2.27 8.36 12.30
C ALA A 107 1.82 8.41 13.77
N LEU A 108 2.21 7.40 14.55
CA LEU A 108 1.93 7.32 15.97
C LEU A 108 2.91 8.21 16.74
N ASP A 109 2.37 9.16 17.50
CA ASP A 109 3.08 9.79 18.61
C ASP A 109 3.08 8.80 19.78
N GLU A 110 4.23 8.17 20.07
CA GLU A 110 4.30 7.21 21.18
C GLU A 110 4.21 7.88 22.57
N GLY A 111 4.56 9.17 22.67
CA GLY A 111 4.48 9.92 23.92
C GLY A 111 3.04 10.13 24.37
N THR A 112 2.13 10.34 23.42
CA THR A 112 0.70 10.58 23.70
C THR A 112 -0.22 9.42 23.32
N GLY A 113 0.24 8.51 22.47
CA GLY A 113 -0.56 7.45 21.85
C GLY A 113 -1.49 7.94 20.74
N ALA A 114 -1.37 9.20 20.30
CA ALA A 114 -2.21 9.79 19.27
C ALA A 114 -1.67 9.50 17.86
N TRP A 115 -2.57 9.32 16.89
CA TRP A 115 -2.22 9.25 15.47
C TRP A 115 -2.25 10.63 14.84
N ILE A 116 -1.14 11.03 14.22
CA ILE A 116 -0.96 12.34 13.61
C ILE A 116 -0.94 12.20 12.09
N ASN A 117 -1.80 12.95 11.39
CA ASN A 117 -1.78 13.00 9.93
C ASN A 117 -0.43 13.55 9.44
N LEU A 118 0.19 12.84 8.51
CA LEU A 118 1.39 13.34 7.84
C LEU A 118 1.03 14.46 6.86
N SER A 119 1.99 15.33 6.57
CA SER A 119 1.80 16.36 5.55
C SER A 119 1.59 15.71 4.17
N GLY A 120 0.86 16.39 3.29
CA GLY A 120 0.55 15.85 1.95
C GLY A 120 -0.59 14.84 1.92
N THR A 121 -1.27 14.60 3.04
CA THR A 121 -2.46 13.74 3.14
C THR A 121 -3.72 14.57 3.46
N PRO A 122 -4.94 14.14 3.09
CA PRO A 122 -5.24 12.97 2.27
C PRO A 122 -4.83 13.14 0.80
N LYS A 123 -4.72 12.03 0.07
CA LYS A 123 -4.60 11.99 -1.38
C LYS A 123 -5.70 11.15 -1.99
N THR A 124 -6.31 11.64 -3.05
CA THR A 124 -7.16 10.83 -3.90
C THR A 124 -6.29 9.86 -4.69
N LEU A 125 -6.64 8.58 -4.74
CA LEU A 125 -5.91 7.56 -5.50
C LEU A 125 -6.91 6.57 -6.14
N LYS A 126 -6.76 6.33 -7.43
CA LYS A 126 -7.43 5.27 -8.18
C LYS A 126 -6.38 4.36 -8.79
N CYS A 127 -6.27 3.16 -8.25
CA CYS A 127 -5.37 2.15 -8.79
C CYS A 127 -6.03 1.43 -9.96
N MET A 128 -5.50 1.65 -11.16
CA MET A 128 -5.86 0.87 -12.33
C MET A 128 -5.12 -0.47 -12.26
N GLY A 129 -5.82 -1.53 -12.61
CA GLY A 129 -5.23 -2.84 -12.84
C GLY A 129 -4.58 -2.98 -14.20
N TYR A 130 -4.06 -4.18 -14.40
CA TYR A 130 -3.72 -4.70 -15.72
C TYR A 130 -4.69 -5.83 -16.04
N PRO A 131 -4.85 -6.17 -17.33
CA PRO A 131 -5.51 -7.40 -17.72
C PRO A 131 -4.95 -8.59 -16.93
N GLU A 132 -5.83 -9.25 -16.18
CA GLU A 132 -5.54 -10.47 -15.45
C GLU A 132 -6.06 -11.67 -16.26
N GLY A 133 -5.47 -12.84 -16.08
CA GLY A 133 -5.89 -14.01 -16.84
C GLY A 133 -5.24 -15.29 -16.36
N TRP A 134 -5.74 -16.40 -16.89
CA TRP A 134 -5.27 -17.73 -16.58
C TRP A 134 -5.29 -18.62 -17.81
N HIS A 135 -4.24 -19.41 -17.99
CA HIS A 135 -4.18 -20.45 -19.02
C HIS A 135 -4.49 -21.81 -18.39
N ASP A 136 -5.64 -22.40 -18.73
CA ASP A 136 -6.10 -23.70 -18.27
C ASP A 136 -6.25 -24.74 -19.39
N GLY A 137 -5.68 -24.47 -20.56
CA GLY A 137 -5.52 -25.48 -21.62
C GLY A 137 -4.71 -26.71 -21.19
N GLY A 138 -4.77 -27.75 -22.03
CA GLY A 138 -4.11 -29.04 -21.77
C GLY A 138 -2.60 -28.90 -21.51
N LYS A 139 -2.07 -29.68 -20.55
CA LYS A 139 -0.64 -29.73 -20.20
C LYS A 139 -0.04 -31.09 -20.52
N GLY A 140 1.18 -31.10 -21.07
CA GLY A 140 1.95 -32.31 -21.33
C GLY A 140 1.54 -33.01 -22.63
N VAL A 141 1.71 -34.34 -22.67
CA VAL A 141 1.27 -35.13 -23.83
C VAL A 141 -0.24 -35.32 -23.73
N VAL A 142 -0.96 -34.73 -24.68
CA VAL A 142 -2.40 -34.93 -24.84
C VAL A 142 -2.66 -36.02 -25.87
N SER A 143 -3.60 -36.92 -25.59
CA SER A 143 -3.90 -38.07 -26.46
C SER A 143 -5.00 -37.78 -27.47
N GLU A 144 -5.88 -36.82 -27.17
CA GLU A 144 -7.00 -36.44 -28.04
C GLU A 144 -6.71 -35.12 -28.75
N PRO A 145 -6.96 -35.01 -30.08
CA PRO A 145 -6.73 -33.77 -30.82
C PRO A 145 -7.45 -32.55 -30.23
N TRP A 146 -8.66 -32.75 -29.69
CA TRP A 146 -9.45 -31.70 -29.07
C TRP A 146 -8.87 -31.15 -27.76
N GLN A 147 -7.88 -31.83 -27.16
CA GLN A 147 -7.16 -31.33 -25.98
C GLN A 147 -5.92 -30.51 -26.38
N CYS A 148 -5.57 -30.49 -27.66
CA CYS A 148 -4.44 -29.73 -28.20
C CYS A 148 -4.89 -28.32 -28.61
N HIS A 149 -5.24 -27.50 -27.63
CA HIS A 149 -5.55 -26.08 -27.83
C HIS A 149 -5.04 -25.27 -26.64
N ALA A 150 -4.63 -24.02 -26.91
CA ALA A 150 -4.43 -23.02 -25.87
C ALA A 150 -5.81 -22.51 -25.45
N ALA A 151 -6.14 -22.63 -24.17
CA ALA A 151 -7.39 -22.14 -23.59
C ALA A 151 -7.09 -21.43 -22.28
N GLY A 152 -7.98 -20.51 -21.94
CA GLY A 152 -7.86 -19.67 -20.78
C GLY A 152 -8.97 -18.65 -20.72
N TRP A 153 -8.80 -17.71 -19.81
CA TRP A 153 -9.58 -16.49 -19.73
C TRP A 153 -8.65 -15.31 -19.49
N ALA A 154 -9.07 -14.14 -19.92
CA ALA A 154 -8.44 -12.88 -19.58
C ALA A 154 -9.55 -11.85 -19.35
N VAL A 155 -9.34 -10.92 -18.43
CA VAL A 155 -10.24 -9.81 -18.16
C VAL A 155 -9.42 -8.57 -17.87
N ASP A 156 -9.83 -7.43 -18.42
CA ASP A 156 -9.36 -6.11 -17.97
C ASP A 156 -10.19 -5.75 -16.72
N PRO A 157 -9.58 -5.63 -15.53
CA PRO A 157 -10.32 -5.29 -14.31
C PRO A 157 -10.97 -3.91 -14.38
N GLU A 158 -10.51 -3.02 -15.27
CA GLU A 158 -11.04 -1.68 -15.52
C GLU A 158 -12.30 -1.76 -16.39
N ARG A 159 -12.42 -2.79 -17.22
CA ARG A 159 -13.50 -3.01 -18.20
C ARG A 159 -13.94 -4.47 -18.23
N ARG A 160 -14.52 -4.95 -17.12
CA ARG A 160 -14.99 -6.35 -17.00
C ARG A 160 -16.09 -6.73 -17.99
N ASP A 161 -16.81 -5.75 -18.53
CA ASP A 161 -17.86 -5.95 -19.54
C ASP A 161 -17.32 -5.90 -20.98
N GLU A 162 -16.01 -5.73 -21.17
CA GLU A 162 -15.36 -5.70 -22.47
C GLU A 162 -14.42 -6.90 -22.64
N ASP A 163 -14.47 -7.53 -23.81
CA ASP A 163 -13.54 -8.60 -24.16
C ASP A 163 -12.13 -8.02 -24.34
N VAL A 164 -11.13 -8.67 -23.77
CA VAL A 164 -9.71 -8.30 -23.92
C VAL A 164 -9.07 -9.00 -25.11
N TRP A 165 -8.18 -8.30 -25.82
CA TRP A 165 -7.37 -8.88 -26.88
C TRP A 165 -6.27 -9.77 -26.28
N VAL A 166 -6.19 -11.01 -26.75
CA VAL A 166 -5.17 -11.99 -26.35
C VAL A 166 -4.31 -12.39 -27.54
N THR A 167 -3.03 -12.63 -27.29
CA THR A 167 -2.07 -13.17 -28.27
C THR A 167 -1.58 -14.52 -27.76
N ILE A 168 -1.51 -15.50 -28.67
CA ILE A 168 -1.15 -16.89 -28.36
C ILE A 168 0.18 -17.18 -29.06
N PHE A 169 1.14 -17.69 -28.29
CA PHE A 169 2.46 -18.05 -28.78
C PHE A 169 2.71 -19.54 -28.66
N SER A 170 3.36 -20.14 -29.66
CA SER A 170 3.98 -21.46 -29.59
C SER A 170 5.49 -21.28 -29.75
N ASP A 171 6.28 -21.77 -28.79
CA ASP A 171 7.75 -21.71 -28.83
C ASP A 171 8.34 -20.30 -29.06
N GLY A 172 7.63 -19.27 -28.60
CA GLY A 172 8.00 -17.86 -28.76
C GLY A 172 7.55 -17.21 -30.07
N GLU A 173 6.91 -17.95 -30.97
CA GLU A 173 6.31 -17.43 -32.20
C GLU A 173 4.80 -17.27 -32.04
N MET A 174 4.25 -16.15 -32.53
CA MET A 174 2.81 -15.90 -32.45
C MET A 174 2.06 -16.82 -33.43
N VAL A 175 1.11 -17.60 -32.92
CA VAL A 175 0.31 -18.55 -33.71
C VAL A 175 -1.16 -18.13 -33.88
N ALA A 176 -1.67 -17.28 -32.99
CA ALA A 176 -3.02 -16.74 -33.07
C ALA A 176 -3.17 -15.47 -32.23
N GLU A 177 -4.20 -14.69 -32.53
CA GLU A 177 -4.66 -13.56 -31.73
C GLU A 177 -6.17 -13.36 -31.90
N GLY A 178 -6.81 -12.70 -30.94
CA GLY A 178 -8.24 -12.40 -31.00
C GLY A 178 -8.80 -11.90 -29.67
N LEU A 179 -10.11 -11.68 -29.63
CA LEU A 179 -10.82 -11.31 -28.40
C LEU A 179 -11.07 -12.55 -27.53
N ALA A 180 -10.83 -12.44 -26.23
CA ALA A 180 -11.24 -13.41 -25.21
C ALA A 180 -12.76 -13.34 -24.97
N SER A 181 -13.53 -13.72 -25.99
CA SER A 181 -14.99 -13.54 -26.07
C SER A 181 -15.80 -14.84 -25.94
N ASP A 182 -15.11 -15.96 -25.76
CA ASP A 182 -15.76 -17.27 -25.64
C ASP A 182 -16.49 -17.39 -24.31
N TYR A 183 -17.76 -17.81 -24.35
CA TYR A 183 -18.57 -18.04 -23.15
C TYR A 183 -17.95 -19.13 -22.27
N ARG A 184 -17.86 -18.85 -20.96
CA ARG A 184 -17.37 -19.80 -19.97
C ARG A 184 -18.31 -19.86 -18.77
N ASP A 185 -18.79 -21.05 -18.45
CA ASP A 185 -19.67 -21.27 -17.32
C ASP A 185 -18.87 -21.25 -16.01
N GLY A 186 -19.28 -20.42 -15.03
CA GLY A 186 -18.63 -20.33 -13.72
C GLY A 186 -17.47 -19.33 -13.61
N LEU A 187 -17.39 -18.35 -14.52
CA LEU A 187 -16.70 -17.08 -14.32
C LEU A 187 -17.68 -15.92 -14.26
#